data_AF-A0A9E4BRP8-F1
#
_entry.id   AF-A0A9E4BRP8-F1
#
_cell.length_a   1.000
_cell.length_b   1.000
_cell.length_c   1.000
_cell.angle_alpha   90.00
_cell.angle_beta   90.00
_cell.angle_gamma   90.00
#
_symmetry.space_group_name_H-M   'P 1'
#
loop_
_entity.id
_entity.type
_entity.pdbx_description
1 polymer ?
#
loop_
_entity_poly.entity_id
_entity_poly.type
_entity_poly.pdbx_seq_one_letter_code
_entity_poly.pdbx_strand_id
1 'polypeptide(L)'
;NAASFGLAMGAVPSKRIPDVVARISQSYIEGREEEESFQDYIRRIGKVQVKRMLDDLTEVPPYEIDSSYYMDWGDSRVFTTGDMGKGECAGEVVPLVQFELSGCEREAFEAQVQLDNGQYESAYKQAYSAMVHAAKALVKSQFLDVPEDPDTIVSEFRSRIVDTGLLHDNPVTRGKFANYLFHAHRRNVESYSEDLAHRFIEETQLFIEAAYACYGRMNVVNN
;
A
#
# COMPACT_ATOMS: atom_id res chain seq x y z
N ASN A 1 15.33 -10.57 9.22
CA ASN A 1 16.20 -9.81 8.29
C ASN A 1 15.63 -9.59 6.89
N ALA A 2 14.55 -10.26 6.48
CA ALA A 2 13.86 -9.99 5.19
C ALA A 2 12.79 -8.88 5.26
N ALA A 3 12.46 -8.36 6.45
CA ALA A 3 11.30 -7.49 6.67
C ALA A 3 11.45 -6.02 6.21
N SER A 4 12.57 -5.64 5.59
CA SER A 4 12.82 -4.23 5.20
C SER A 4 13.06 -3.99 3.71
N PHE A 5 13.18 -5.04 2.89
CA PHE A 5 13.34 -4.89 1.44
C PHE A 5 12.01 -5.18 0.74
N GLY A 6 11.60 -4.28 -0.17
CA GLY A 6 10.34 -4.40 -0.92
C GLY A 6 9.14 -3.66 -0.35
N LEU A 7 9.33 -2.79 0.65
CA LEU A 7 8.26 -1.93 1.16
C LEU A 7 7.84 -0.91 0.09
N ALA A 8 6.57 -0.93 -0.30
CA ALA A 8 6.00 0.11 -1.17
C ALA A 8 5.98 1.46 -0.44
N MET A 9 6.75 2.43 -0.94
CA MET A 9 6.88 3.76 -0.30
C MET A 9 5.93 4.81 -0.86
N GLY A 10 5.45 4.62 -2.09
CA GLY A 10 4.61 5.58 -2.79
C GLY A 10 4.59 5.33 -4.29
N ALA A 11 3.59 5.90 -4.97
CA ALA A 11 3.51 5.90 -6.42
C ALA A 11 4.24 7.12 -6.98
N VAL A 12 5.00 6.91 -8.05
CA VAL A 12 5.69 7.98 -8.78
C VAL A 12 5.18 7.95 -10.23
N PRO A 13 4.87 9.12 -10.83
CA PRO A 13 4.49 9.18 -12.24
C PRO A 13 5.59 8.57 -13.12
N SER A 14 5.22 7.77 -14.12
CA SER A 14 6.20 7.09 -14.98
C SER A 14 7.21 8.04 -15.64
N LYS A 15 6.80 9.29 -15.92
CA LYS A 15 7.66 10.35 -16.45
C LYS A 15 8.77 10.79 -15.48
N ARG A 16 8.58 10.61 -14.18
CA ARG A 16 9.53 10.99 -13.11
C ARG A 16 10.47 9.85 -12.70
N ILE A 17 10.29 8.63 -13.21
CA ILE A 17 11.16 7.50 -12.86
C ILE A 17 12.64 7.78 -13.16
N PRO A 18 13.04 8.40 -14.29
CA PRO A 18 14.43 8.81 -14.51
C PRO A 18 14.96 9.75 -13.41
N ASP A 19 14.14 10.70 -12.96
CA ASP A 19 14.51 11.65 -11.91
C ASP A 19 14.70 10.94 -10.56
N VAL A 20 13.84 9.96 -10.24
CA VAL A 20 13.97 9.12 -9.04
C VAL A 20 15.30 8.36 -9.05
N VAL A 21 15.60 7.67 -10.16
CA VAL A 21 16.83 6.88 -10.28
C VAL A 21 18.05 7.79 -10.18
N ALA A 22 18.05 8.93 -10.86
CA ALA A 22 19.12 9.90 -10.80
C ALA A 22 19.33 10.44 -9.38
N ARG A 23 18.25 10.83 -8.69
CA ARG A 23 18.33 11.42 -7.34
C ARG A 23 18.82 10.42 -6.29
N ILE A 24 18.33 9.19 -6.32
CA ILE A 24 18.79 8.13 -5.41
C ILE A 24 20.25 7.80 -5.68
N SER A 25 20.64 7.67 -6.96
CA SER A 25 22.02 7.35 -7.34
C SER A 25 22.98 8.46 -6.94
N GLN A 26 22.60 9.72 -7.16
CA GLN A 26 23.42 10.89 -6.80
C GLN A 26 23.61 10.96 -5.28
N SER A 27 22.52 10.80 -4.52
CA SER A 27 22.57 10.79 -3.06
C SER A 27 23.50 9.70 -2.52
N TYR A 28 23.48 8.51 -3.13
CA TYR A 28 24.39 7.43 -2.76
C TYR A 28 25.85 7.76 -3.08
N ILE A 29 26.14 8.29 -4.27
CA ILE A 29 27.52 8.64 -4.68
C ILE A 29 28.10 9.71 -3.75
N GLU A 30 27.30 10.72 -3.38
CA GLU A 30 27.74 11.83 -2.53
C GLU A 30 27.79 11.49 -1.04
N GLY A 31 26.87 10.64 -0.59
CA GLY A 31 26.64 10.38 0.84
C GLY A 31 27.20 9.06 1.36
N ARG A 32 27.70 8.17 0.50
CA ARG A 32 28.27 6.88 0.94
C ARG A 32 29.56 7.07 1.73
N GLU A 33 29.75 6.20 2.71
CA GLU A 33 30.99 6.09 3.48
C GLU A 33 31.88 4.99 2.90
N GLU A 34 33.20 5.19 2.82
CA GLU A 34 34.19 4.16 2.42
C GLU A 34 33.71 3.15 1.34
N GLU A 35 33.68 1.86 1.67
CA GLU A 35 33.20 0.74 0.86
C GLU A 35 31.75 0.35 1.21
N GLU A 36 30.96 1.30 1.70
CA GLU A 36 29.54 1.11 2.07
C GLU A 36 28.75 0.68 0.83
N SER A 37 28.00 -0.42 0.97
CA SER A 37 27.10 -0.88 -0.08
C SER A 37 25.86 0.01 -0.17
N PHE A 38 25.20 0.04 -1.33
CA PHE A 38 23.93 0.77 -1.49
C PHE A 38 22.87 0.35 -0.45
N GLN A 39 22.85 -0.95 -0.11
CA GLN A 39 21.91 -1.47 0.89
C GLN A 39 22.19 -0.89 2.28
N ASP A 40 23.46 -0.81 2.66
CA ASP A 40 23.85 -0.28 3.98
C ASP A 40 23.65 1.24 4.04
N TYR A 41 23.93 1.94 2.93
CA TYR A 41 23.61 3.36 2.78
C TYR A 41 22.12 3.66 3.00
N ILE A 42 21.23 2.94 2.31
CA ILE A 42 19.78 3.12 2.46
C ILE A 42 19.32 2.80 3.88
N ARG A 43 19.90 1.78 4.53
CA ARG A 43 19.61 1.48 5.95
C ARG A 43 20.09 2.61 6.86
N ARG A 44 21.27 3.19 6.61
CA ARG A 44 21.87 4.25 7.44
C ARG A 44 21.10 5.56 7.36
N ILE A 45 20.75 6.02 6.15
CA ILE A 45 19.97 7.26 5.99
C ILE A 45 18.51 7.08 6.43
N GLY A 46 18.01 5.84 6.39
CA GLY A 46 16.69 5.47 6.85
C GLY A 46 15.56 5.90 5.91
N LYS A 47 14.41 5.22 6.07
CA LYS A 47 13.22 5.38 5.21
C LYS A 47 12.62 6.79 5.21
N VAL A 48 12.74 7.53 6.33
CA VAL A 48 12.24 8.90 6.45
C VAL A 48 12.98 9.84 5.49
N GLN A 49 14.31 9.71 5.42
CA GLN A 49 15.12 10.52 4.54
C GLN A 49 14.87 10.16 3.08
N VAL A 50 14.79 8.86 2.76
CA VAL A 50 14.45 8.39 1.41
C VAL A 50 13.09 8.93 0.96
N LYS A 51 12.07 8.89 1.82
CA LYS A 51 10.74 9.45 1.52
C LYS A 51 10.84 10.94 1.19
N ARG A 52 11.50 11.73 2.05
CA ARG A 52 11.68 13.17 1.85
C ARG A 52 12.40 13.51 0.54
N MET A 53 13.36 12.69 0.12
CA MET A 53 14.07 12.90 -1.16
C MET A 53 13.16 12.74 -2.38
N LEU A 54 12.06 11.99 -2.26
CA LEU A 54 11.20 11.63 -3.39
C LEU A 54 9.83 12.32 -3.34
N ASP A 55 9.47 12.97 -2.23
CA ASP A 55 8.13 13.52 -2.00
C ASP A 55 7.68 14.47 -3.14
N ASP A 56 8.54 15.36 -3.63
CA ASP A 56 8.26 16.28 -4.75
C ASP A 56 8.08 15.58 -6.10
N LEU A 57 8.57 14.35 -6.24
CA LEU A 57 8.44 13.56 -7.47
C LEU A 57 7.14 12.75 -7.51
N THR A 58 6.36 12.74 -6.43
CA THR A 58 5.08 12.01 -6.37
C THR A 58 3.91 12.79 -6.97
N GLU A 59 4.05 14.10 -7.15
CA GLU A 59 2.99 14.95 -7.68
C GLU A 59 2.82 14.81 -9.19
N VAL A 60 1.56 14.63 -9.62
CA VAL A 60 1.17 14.74 -11.03
C VAL A 60 0.70 16.18 -11.27
N PRO A 61 1.39 16.97 -12.10
CA PRO A 61 0.95 18.32 -12.43
C PRO A 61 -0.36 18.28 -13.23
N PRO A 62 -1.22 19.31 -13.12
CA PRO A 62 -2.37 19.48 -14.00
C PRO A 62 -1.98 19.45 -15.48
N TYR A 63 -2.90 18.98 -16.33
CA TYR A 63 -2.68 18.84 -17.78
C TYR A 63 -2.19 20.12 -18.46
N GLU A 64 -2.69 21.28 -18.01
CA GLU A 64 -2.34 22.59 -18.53
C GLU A 64 -0.91 23.02 -18.19
N ILE A 65 -0.34 22.46 -17.12
CA ILE A 65 1.04 22.72 -16.69
C ILE A 65 2.00 21.81 -17.45
N ASP A 66 1.70 20.51 -17.51
CA ASP A 66 2.52 19.56 -18.25
C ASP A 66 1.70 18.38 -18.77
N SER A 67 1.28 18.47 -20.03
CA SER A 67 0.49 17.44 -20.69
C SER A 67 1.26 16.14 -20.92
N SER A 68 2.60 16.14 -20.82
CA SER A 68 3.40 14.94 -21.05
C SER A 68 3.15 13.85 -20.01
N TYR A 69 2.65 14.20 -18.83
CA TYR A 69 2.25 13.25 -17.78
C TYR A 69 1.04 12.39 -18.16
N TYR A 70 0.31 12.81 -19.19
CA TYR A 70 -0.88 12.15 -19.69
C TYR A 70 -0.61 11.46 -21.04
N MET A 71 0.67 11.21 -21.35
CA MET A 71 1.13 10.58 -22.58
C MET A 71 2.17 9.52 -22.25
N ASP A 72 2.15 8.37 -22.93
CA ASP A 72 3.15 7.34 -22.69
C ASP A 72 4.53 7.72 -23.23
N TRP A 73 5.55 6.98 -22.77
CA TRP A 73 6.90 7.13 -23.34
C TRP A 73 6.92 6.65 -24.79
N GLY A 74 7.20 7.57 -25.72
CA GLY A 74 7.28 7.26 -27.15
C GLY A 74 5.94 7.29 -27.91
N ASP A 75 4.82 7.58 -27.24
CA ASP A 75 3.54 7.87 -27.90
C ASP A 75 3.31 9.40 -27.94
N SER A 76 2.73 9.86 -29.05
CA SER A 76 2.33 11.26 -29.26
C SER A 76 0.85 11.50 -28.95
N ARG A 77 0.10 10.44 -28.68
CA ARG A 77 -1.31 10.50 -28.30
C ARG A 77 -1.46 10.74 -26.80
N VAL A 78 -2.41 11.59 -26.45
CA VAL A 78 -2.85 11.79 -25.06
C VAL A 78 -3.71 10.58 -24.67
N PHE A 79 -3.55 10.12 -23.44
CA PHE A 79 -4.36 9.05 -22.88
C PHE A 79 -5.84 9.40 -22.99
N THR A 80 -6.63 8.53 -23.64
CA THR A 80 -8.08 8.66 -23.66
C THR A 80 -8.73 7.38 -23.15
N THR A 81 -9.84 7.51 -22.42
CA THR A 81 -10.65 6.37 -21.97
C THR A 81 -11.30 5.62 -23.15
N GLY A 82 -11.35 6.24 -24.34
CA GLY A 82 -11.88 5.64 -25.56
C GLY A 82 -10.95 4.59 -26.19
N ASP A 83 -9.66 4.65 -25.90
CA ASP A 83 -8.65 3.69 -26.39
C ASP A 83 -8.62 2.37 -25.57
N MET A 84 -9.55 2.17 -24.63
CA MET A 84 -9.76 0.91 -23.91
C MET A 84 -10.34 -0.20 -24.83
N GLY A 85 -9.67 -0.49 -25.95
CA GLY A 85 -10.00 -1.59 -26.85
C GLY A 85 -9.64 -2.94 -26.26
N LYS A 86 -10.49 -3.96 -26.47
CA LYS A 86 -10.15 -5.36 -26.19
C LYS A 86 -8.93 -5.76 -27.03
N GLY A 87 -7.74 -5.76 -26.45
CA GLY A 87 -6.55 -6.36 -27.05
C GLY A 87 -5.27 -5.51 -27.10
N GLU A 88 -5.27 -4.25 -26.65
CA GLU A 88 -4.03 -3.46 -26.55
C GLU A 88 -3.47 -3.50 -25.13
N CYS A 89 -2.95 -4.66 -24.70
CA CYS A 89 -2.37 -4.81 -23.36
C CYS A 89 -1.02 -5.53 -23.44
N ALA A 90 0.05 -4.75 -23.60
CA ALA A 90 1.34 -5.09 -22.98
C ALA A 90 1.47 -4.46 -21.57
N GLY A 91 0.53 -3.57 -21.18
CA GLY A 91 0.29 -3.15 -19.81
C GLY A 91 -0.92 -3.87 -19.24
N GLU A 92 -0.74 -4.61 -18.16
CA GLU A 92 -1.81 -5.30 -17.45
C GLU A 92 -2.83 -4.29 -16.92
N VAL A 93 -4.13 -4.49 -17.20
CA VAL A 93 -5.20 -3.70 -16.57
C VAL A 93 -5.21 -4.05 -15.08
N VAL A 94 -4.66 -3.17 -14.25
CA VAL A 94 -4.62 -3.36 -12.80
C VAL A 94 -6.06 -3.34 -12.27
N PRO A 95 -6.56 -4.43 -11.67
CA PRO A 95 -7.89 -4.46 -11.08
C PRO A 95 -8.03 -3.44 -9.95
N LEU A 96 -9.22 -2.84 -9.80
CA LEU A 96 -9.53 -1.85 -8.76
C LEU A 96 -9.07 -2.30 -7.37
N VAL A 97 -9.29 -3.56 -7.01
CA VAL A 97 -8.90 -4.10 -5.70
C VAL A 97 -7.38 -4.08 -5.52
N GLN A 98 -6.59 -4.43 -6.54
CA GLN A 98 -5.13 -4.37 -6.46
C GLN A 98 -4.64 -2.93 -6.34
N PHE A 99 -5.26 -2.00 -7.08
CA PHE A 99 -4.96 -0.58 -6.96
C PHE A 99 -5.23 -0.06 -5.54
N GLU A 100 -6.40 -0.37 -4.97
CA GLU A 100 -6.73 0.04 -3.60
C GLU A 100 -5.81 -0.60 -2.55
N LEU A 101 -5.45 -1.88 -2.71
CA LEU A 101 -4.51 -2.56 -1.79
C LEU A 101 -3.10 -1.94 -1.85
N SER A 102 -2.63 -1.50 -3.01
CA SER A 102 -1.35 -0.75 -3.10
C SER A 102 -1.39 0.59 -2.36
N GLY A 103 -2.57 1.24 -2.33
CA GLY A 103 -2.81 2.42 -1.50
C GLY A 103 -2.69 2.09 0.00
N CYS A 104 -3.20 0.93 0.41
CA CYS A 104 -3.11 0.46 1.80
C CYS A 104 -1.67 0.16 2.23
N GLU A 105 -0.83 -0.39 1.33
CA GLU A 105 0.60 -0.61 1.60
C GLU A 105 1.32 0.72 1.86
N ARG A 106 1.00 1.76 1.07
CA ARG A 106 1.53 3.11 1.30
C ARG A 106 1.11 3.68 2.65
N GLU A 107 -0.15 3.51 3.04
CA GLU A 107 -0.63 3.95 4.36
C GLU A 107 0.08 3.21 5.49
N ALA A 108 0.31 1.90 5.37
CA ALA A 108 1.09 1.13 6.34
C ALA A 108 2.56 1.59 6.40
N PHE A 109 3.15 1.96 5.26
CA PHE A 109 4.48 2.56 5.22
C PHE A 109 4.53 3.94 5.91
N GLU A 110 3.51 4.78 5.70
CA GLU A 110 3.39 6.07 6.37
C GLU A 110 3.25 5.90 7.90
N ALA A 111 2.47 4.93 8.37
CA ALA A 111 2.40 4.56 9.79
C ALA A 111 3.78 4.17 10.34
N GLN A 112 4.54 3.42 9.57
CA GLN A 112 5.90 3.00 9.91
C GLN A 112 6.89 4.17 9.95
N VAL A 113 6.72 5.20 9.12
CA VAL A 113 7.46 6.48 9.18
C VAL A 113 7.10 7.28 10.44
N GLN A 114 5.81 7.31 10.81
CA GLN A 114 5.35 7.98 12.04
C GLN A 114 5.90 7.31 13.30
N LEU A 115 5.96 5.97 13.33
CA LEU A 115 6.58 5.20 14.42
C LEU A 115 8.03 5.63 14.67
N ASP A 116 8.85 5.69 13.61
CA ASP A 116 10.26 6.08 13.69
C ASP A 116 10.45 7.51 14.20
N ASN A 117 9.47 8.37 13.99
CA ASN A 117 9.46 9.75 14.50
C ASN A 117 8.90 9.86 15.93
N GLY A 118 8.62 8.75 16.60
CA GLY A 118 8.05 8.73 17.97
C GLY A 118 6.56 9.09 18.03
N GLN A 119 5.85 9.12 16.90
CA GLN A 119 4.45 9.51 16.81
C GLN A 119 3.52 8.28 16.96
N TYR A 120 3.56 7.62 18.11
CA TYR A 120 2.96 6.30 18.31
C TYR A 120 1.44 6.26 18.11
N GLU A 121 0.72 7.29 18.55
CA GLU A 121 -0.73 7.38 18.36
C GLU A 121 -1.11 7.52 16.89
N SER A 122 -0.44 8.44 16.18
CA SER A 122 -0.65 8.64 14.74
C SER A 122 -0.32 7.35 13.97
N ALA A 123 0.81 6.72 14.29
CA ALA A 123 1.24 5.48 13.67
C ALA A 123 0.20 4.36 13.82
N TYR A 124 -0.33 4.17 15.03
CA TYR A 124 -1.39 3.19 15.28
C TYR A 124 -2.67 3.52 14.48
N LYS A 125 -3.11 4.78 14.51
CA LYS A 125 -4.35 5.21 13.82
C LYS A 125 -4.22 5.06 12.30
N GLN A 126 -3.07 5.42 11.73
CA GLN A 126 -2.79 5.27 10.32
C GLN A 126 -2.77 3.80 9.89
N ALA A 127 -2.13 2.92 10.69
CA ALA A 127 -2.14 1.48 10.45
C ALA A 127 -3.56 0.90 10.52
N TYR A 128 -4.40 1.38 11.45
CA TYR A 128 -5.79 0.94 11.57
C TYR A 128 -6.60 1.32 10.33
N SER A 129 -6.46 2.57 9.84
CA SER A 129 -7.09 3.01 8.60
C SER A 129 -6.68 2.13 7.42
N ALA A 130 -5.38 1.83 7.27
CA ALA A 130 -4.87 0.96 6.22
C ALA A 130 -5.51 -0.44 6.26
N MET A 131 -5.69 -1.02 7.45
CA MET A 131 -6.34 -2.32 7.63
C MET A 131 -7.84 -2.28 7.25
N VAL A 132 -8.55 -1.21 7.63
CA VAL A 132 -9.96 -1.00 7.25
C VAL A 132 -10.10 -0.79 5.74
N HIS A 133 -9.22 0.00 5.12
CA HIS A 133 -9.22 0.23 3.68
C HIS A 133 -8.93 -1.07 2.90
N ALA A 134 -8.01 -1.91 3.39
CA ALA A 134 -7.75 -3.21 2.78
C ALA A 134 -8.96 -4.15 2.86
N ALA A 135 -9.68 -4.14 3.98
CA ALA A 135 -10.93 -4.89 4.11
C ALA A 135 -12.01 -4.37 3.15
N LYS A 136 -12.12 -3.06 3.02
CA LYS A 136 -13.04 -2.40 2.08
C LYS A 136 -12.72 -2.76 0.63
N ALA A 137 -11.45 -2.78 0.25
CA ALA A 137 -11.02 -3.16 -1.10
C ALA A 137 -11.52 -4.57 -1.47
N LEU A 138 -11.46 -5.51 -0.52
CA LEU A 138 -12.04 -6.85 -0.72
C LEU A 138 -13.57 -6.83 -0.80
N VAL A 139 -14.25 -6.05 0.05
CA VAL A 139 -15.71 -5.92 0.00
C VAL A 139 -16.18 -5.37 -1.35
N LYS A 140 -15.45 -4.41 -1.92
CA LYS A 140 -15.76 -3.78 -3.21
C LYS A 140 -15.78 -4.75 -4.39
N SER A 141 -15.14 -5.91 -4.27
CA SER A 141 -15.26 -6.96 -5.30
C SER A 141 -16.66 -7.58 -5.38
N GLN A 142 -17.48 -7.43 -4.34
CA GLN A 142 -18.85 -7.96 -4.26
C GLN A 142 -19.90 -6.86 -4.03
N PHE A 143 -19.50 -5.72 -3.48
CA PHE A 143 -20.35 -4.59 -3.17
C PHE A 143 -19.60 -3.28 -3.43
N LEU A 144 -19.67 -2.79 -4.67
CA LEU A 144 -18.87 -1.66 -5.15
C LEU A 144 -19.14 -0.35 -4.38
N ASP A 145 -20.40 -0.10 -4.03
CA ASP A 145 -20.87 1.12 -3.36
C ASP A 145 -20.93 0.97 -1.82
N VAL A 146 -20.00 0.19 -1.25
CA VAL A 146 -19.89 0.04 0.20
C VAL A 146 -19.68 1.41 0.90
N PRO A 147 -20.41 1.71 1.98
CA PRO A 147 -20.19 2.93 2.77
C PRO A 147 -18.77 3.07 3.31
N GLU A 148 -18.38 4.31 3.60
CA GLU A 148 -17.04 4.68 4.10
C GLU A 148 -16.87 4.47 5.61
N ASP A 149 -17.95 4.24 6.36
CA ASP A 149 -17.86 4.12 7.81
C ASP A 149 -17.20 2.79 8.23
N PRO A 150 -16.24 2.81 9.18
CA PRO A 150 -15.52 1.61 9.58
C PRO A 150 -16.41 0.48 10.11
N ASP A 151 -17.49 0.80 10.84
CA ASP A 151 -18.39 -0.20 11.43
C ASP A 151 -19.07 -1.03 10.32
N THR A 152 -19.59 -0.36 9.29
CA THR A 152 -20.19 -1.01 8.13
C THR A 152 -19.16 -1.79 7.33
N ILE A 153 -17.98 -1.21 7.07
CA ILE A 153 -16.91 -1.91 6.33
C ILE A 153 -16.54 -3.22 7.04
N VAL A 154 -16.32 -3.17 8.36
CA VAL A 154 -15.93 -4.35 9.14
C VAL A 154 -17.06 -5.39 9.18
N SER A 155 -18.32 -4.95 9.27
CA SER A 155 -19.50 -5.83 9.20
C SER A 155 -19.63 -6.52 7.85
N GLU A 156 -19.54 -5.76 6.75
CA GLU A 156 -19.63 -6.30 5.39
C GLU A 156 -18.45 -7.23 5.08
N PHE A 157 -17.23 -6.87 5.51
CA PHE A 157 -16.06 -7.72 5.39
C PHE A 157 -16.25 -9.06 6.10
N ARG A 158 -16.79 -9.04 7.33
CA ARG A 158 -17.11 -10.26 8.07
C ARG A 158 -18.10 -11.13 7.28
N SER A 159 -19.22 -10.55 6.84
CA SER A 159 -20.28 -11.31 6.17
C SER A 159 -19.88 -11.85 4.80
N ARG A 160 -19.15 -11.07 3.99
CA ARG A 160 -18.91 -11.37 2.58
C ARG A 160 -17.62 -12.12 2.33
N ILE A 161 -16.61 -11.93 3.18
CA ILE A 161 -15.26 -12.44 2.98
C ILE A 161 -14.91 -13.53 4.01
N VAL A 162 -15.21 -13.29 5.29
CA VAL A 162 -14.79 -14.20 6.36
C VAL A 162 -15.79 -15.34 6.55
N ASP A 163 -17.08 -15.03 6.70
CA ASP A 163 -18.12 -16.05 6.95
C ASP A 163 -18.35 -16.96 5.72
N THR A 164 -18.02 -16.48 4.52
CA THR A 164 -18.00 -17.27 3.27
C THR A 164 -16.73 -18.12 3.11
N GLY A 165 -15.73 -17.90 3.95
CA GLY A 165 -14.47 -18.62 3.97
C GLY A 165 -13.49 -18.28 2.85
N LEU A 166 -13.64 -17.11 2.22
CA LEU A 166 -12.72 -16.63 1.19
C LEU A 166 -11.35 -16.24 1.78
N LEU A 167 -11.36 -15.65 2.99
CA LEU A 167 -10.16 -15.38 3.76
C LEU A 167 -9.88 -16.52 4.76
N HIS A 168 -9.32 -17.62 4.23
CA HIS A 168 -8.80 -18.73 5.04
C HIS A 168 -7.28 -18.78 4.95
N ASP A 169 -6.63 -18.39 6.05
CA ASP A 169 -5.18 -18.26 6.13
C ASP A 169 -4.47 -19.62 6.32
N ASN A 170 -5.19 -20.59 6.90
CA ASN A 170 -4.75 -21.95 7.14
C ASN A 170 -5.96 -22.84 7.53
N PRO A 171 -6.02 -24.13 7.13
CA PRO A 171 -7.03 -25.08 7.62
C PRO A 171 -7.10 -25.22 9.16
N VAL A 172 -6.02 -24.90 9.89
CA VAL A 172 -5.91 -25.02 11.36
C VAL A 172 -6.27 -23.72 12.09
N THR A 173 -6.04 -22.54 11.49
CA THR A 173 -6.30 -21.22 12.09
C THR A 173 -7.15 -20.36 11.16
N ARG A 174 -8.41 -20.77 10.91
CA ARG A 174 -9.35 -19.98 10.11
C ARG A 174 -9.46 -18.57 10.69
N GLY A 175 -9.22 -17.56 9.85
CA GLY A 175 -9.44 -16.16 10.16
C GLY A 175 -8.42 -15.53 11.12
N LYS A 176 -7.19 -16.04 11.22
CA LYS A 176 -6.15 -15.42 12.04
C LYS A 176 -5.95 -13.95 11.66
N PHE A 177 -5.82 -13.66 10.37
CA PHE A 177 -5.62 -12.31 9.87
C PHE A 177 -6.91 -11.48 10.00
N ALA A 178 -8.09 -12.04 9.69
CA ALA A 178 -9.36 -11.36 9.94
C ALA A 178 -9.53 -10.91 11.41
N ASN A 179 -9.05 -11.73 12.36
CA ASN A 179 -9.14 -11.41 13.77
C ASN A 179 -8.31 -10.18 14.15
N TYR A 180 -7.21 -9.85 13.45
CA TYR A 180 -6.49 -8.61 13.69
C TYR A 180 -7.40 -7.39 13.55
N LEU A 181 -8.17 -7.32 12.45
CA LEU A 181 -9.13 -6.24 12.23
C LEU A 181 -10.25 -6.25 13.26
N PHE A 182 -10.84 -7.42 13.55
CA PHE A 182 -11.94 -7.50 14.52
C PHE A 182 -11.52 -7.14 15.94
N HIS A 183 -10.30 -7.52 16.35
CA HIS A 183 -9.74 -7.13 17.63
C HIS A 183 -9.44 -5.64 17.66
N ALA A 184 -8.79 -5.10 16.62
CA ALA A 184 -8.47 -3.67 16.52
C ALA A 184 -9.72 -2.78 16.59
N HIS A 185 -10.75 -3.14 15.82
CA HIS A 185 -11.99 -2.38 15.70
C HIS A 185 -12.78 -2.29 17.01
N ARG A 186 -12.69 -3.30 17.88
CA ARG A 186 -13.35 -3.32 19.19
C ARG A 186 -12.48 -2.80 20.33
N ARG A 187 -11.18 -2.63 20.07
CA ARG A 187 -10.22 -2.29 21.11
C ARG A 187 -10.32 -0.83 21.47
N ASN A 188 -10.52 -0.56 22.76
CA ASN A 188 -10.28 0.77 23.29
C ASN A 188 -8.80 0.87 23.71
N VAL A 189 -8.07 1.85 23.18
CA VAL A 189 -6.65 2.06 23.48
C VAL A 189 -6.52 3.24 24.42
N GLU A 190 -6.14 2.97 25.67
CA GLU A 190 -5.98 4.00 26.71
C GLU A 190 -4.65 4.75 26.59
N SER A 191 -3.61 4.09 26.08
CA SER A 191 -2.28 4.67 25.88
C SER A 191 -1.57 4.04 24.68
N TYR A 192 -0.89 4.87 23.88
CA TYR A 192 -0.11 4.43 22.73
C TYR A 192 1.37 4.34 23.09
N SER A 193 1.93 3.14 23.03
CA SER A 193 3.37 2.87 23.22
C SER A 193 4.04 2.49 21.90
N GLU A 194 5.37 2.57 21.87
CA GLU A 194 6.17 2.10 20.74
C GLU A 194 5.89 0.63 20.41
N ASP A 195 5.95 -0.27 21.41
CA ASP A 195 5.67 -1.69 21.23
C ASP A 195 4.27 -1.98 20.67
N LEU A 196 3.27 -1.20 21.11
CA LEU A 196 1.90 -1.35 20.62
C LEU A 196 1.80 -0.93 19.16
N ALA A 197 2.32 0.26 18.82
CA ALA A 197 2.28 0.77 17.46
C ALA A 197 3.08 -0.11 16.50
N HIS A 198 4.27 -0.54 16.90
CA HIS A 198 5.12 -1.44 16.11
C HIS A 198 4.41 -2.76 15.79
N ARG A 199 3.94 -3.47 16.83
CA ARG A 199 3.22 -4.74 16.65
C ARG A 199 1.98 -4.57 15.76
N PHE A 200 1.25 -3.47 15.94
CA PHE A 200 0.03 -3.23 15.20
C PHE A 200 0.28 -2.92 13.71
N ILE A 201 1.40 -2.26 13.38
CA ILE A 201 1.85 -2.07 11.99
C ILE A 201 2.18 -3.43 11.36
N GLU A 202 2.88 -4.33 12.07
CA GLU A 202 3.17 -5.68 11.57
C GLU A 202 1.88 -6.48 11.33
N GLU A 203 0.92 -6.43 12.25
CA GLU A 203 -0.40 -7.06 12.09
C GLU A 203 -1.14 -6.51 10.86
N THR A 204 -1.03 -5.20 10.60
CA THR A 204 -1.60 -4.52 9.43
C THR A 204 -0.96 -4.99 8.12
N GLN A 205 0.37 -5.09 8.07
CA GLN A 205 1.08 -5.57 6.88
C GLN A 205 0.69 -7.02 6.57
N LEU A 206 0.66 -7.88 7.59
CA LEU A 206 0.21 -9.28 7.44
C LEU A 206 -1.25 -9.37 6.96
N PHE A 207 -2.12 -8.45 7.42
CA PHE A 207 -3.50 -8.39 6.94
C PHE A 207 -3.58 -7.99 5.45
N ILE A 208 -2.80 -7.00 5.01
CA ILE A 208 -2.76 -6.56 3.61
C ILE A 208 -2.23 -7.69 2.71
N GLU A 209 -1.19 -8.40 3.12
CA GLU A 209 -0.70 -9.59 2.40
C GLU A 209 -1.78 -10.68 2.29
N ALA A 210 -2.50 -10.94 3.38
CA ALA A 210 -3.61 -11.87 3.39
C ALA A 210 -4.75 -11.43 2.45
N ALA A 211 -4.99 -10.12 2.36
CA ALA A 211 -5.98 -9.55 1.45
C ALA A 211 -5.61 -9.77 -0.02
N TYR A 212 -4.35 -9.54 -0.40
CA TYR A 212 -3.86 -9.88 -1.74
C TYR A 212 -4.04 -11.37 -2.05
N ALA A 213 -3.67 -12.25 -1.12
CA ALA A 213 -3.85 -13.69 -1.28
C ALA A 213 -5.32 -14.10 -1.41
N CYS A 214 -6.21 -13.45 -0.66
CA CYS A 214 -7.66 -13.64 -0.75
C CYS A 214 -8.18 -13.26 -2.13
N TYR A 215 -7.85 -12.05 -2.60
CA TYR A 215 -8.27 -11.56 -3.90
C TYR A 215 -7.77 -12.46 -5.04
N GLY A 216 -6.52 -12.90 -4.98
CA GLY A 216 -5.96 -13.87 -5.93
C GLY A 216 -6.79 -15.15 -6.02
N ARG A 217 -7.21 -15.72 -4.88
CA ARG A 217 -8.09 -16.91 -4.87
C ARG A 217 -9.48 -16.63 -5.42
N MET A 218 -10.06 -15.47 -5.10
CA MET A 218 -11.38 -15.07 -5.59
C MET A 218 -11.41 -14.98 -7.12
N ASN A 219 -10.33 -14.48 -7.73
CA ASN A 219 -10.21 -14.41 -9.19
C ASN A 219 -10.01 -15.78 -9.86
N VAL A 220 -9.35 -16.74 -9.19
CA VAL A 220 -9.18 -18.10 -9.72
C VAL A 220 -10.50 -18.87 -9.71
N VAL A 221 -11.40 -18.62 -8.75
CA VAL A 221 -12.71 -19.30 -8.65
C VAL A 221 -13.74 -18.74 -9.66
N ASN A 222 -13.55 -17.51 -10.12
CA ASN A 222 -14.48 -16.83 -11.03
C ASN A 222 -14.15 -16.99 -12.53
N ASN A 223 -13.08 -17.73 -12.88
CA ASN A 223 -12.68 -18.10 -14.25
C ASN A 223 -12.90 -19.59 -14.51
#